data_AF-A0A9W9BCC2-F1
#
_entry.id   AF-A0A9W9BCC2-F1
#
_cell.length_a   1.000
_cell.length_b   1.000
_cell.length_c   1.000
_cell.angle_alpha   90.00
_cell.angle_beta   90.00
_cell.angle_gamma   90.00
#
_symmetry.space_group_name_H-M   'P 1'
#
loop_
_entity.id
_entity.type
_entity.pdbx_description
1 polymer ?
#
loop_
_entity_poly.entity_id
_entity_poly.type
_entity_poly.pdbx_seq_one_letter_code
_entity_poly.pdbx_strand_id
1 'polypeptide(L)'
;METALIPGILAARGPTIACYNQSNLRRLRNVATGVIGYQEYKNGHTVDADRIRPYDFWKSLAKGIAVDEANNVGRPDLYSVWGNTLLPCLLCGDDKQLEPRVVSFGQKDENGHSVNRLEDDGKLSALLFFKGNRWPVFRLRTQLRMATGLFDLCYEVVKDMPDFRYGPDCDISLDRHACGRKLEAFLQKRFPELAPPHNDKLAEAFINCTGSKFYFSPVTGSGWNPAQSRRALHFVRDLVTQTKITPADVFIITPYEANVDFIEGKRQKLEYSAISSMAPAATVDDFQGRQGNIIILVTATTETSKPGYVPDIHYLCVMLSRHISGLVIFGDHSIPQASDVRNIQKDEAETDKNPMKNMVSILMRKKRVATLPAPTLSNNITSDVS
;
A
#
# COMPACT_ATOMS: atom_id res chain seq x y z
N MET A 1 11.11 47.54 1.93
CA MET A 1 12.25 48.21 2.59
C MET A 1 11.74 48.92 3.83
N GLU A 2 12.57 48.92 4.87
CA GLU A 2 12.51 49.76 6.08
C GLU A 2 11.47 49.43 7.17
N THR A 3 11.97 48.60 8.10
CA THR A 3 12.04 48.81 9.56
C THR A 3 11.43 50.08 10.18
N ALA A 4 10.77 49.89 11.33
CA ALA A 4 11.00 50.74 12.51
C ALA A 4 10.91 49.89 13.80
N LEU A 5 11.98 49.96 14.60
CA LEU A 5 12.13 49.46 15.97
C LEU A 5 11.30 50.29 16.97
N ILE A 6 11.07 49.73 18.18
CA ILE A 6 11.33 50.34 19.53
C ILE A 6 10.59 49.56 20.67
N PRO A 7 11.14 49.51 21.91
CA PRO A 7 11.25 48.29 22.73
C PRO A 7 10.57 48.33 24.12
N GLY A 8 10.61 47.20 24.85
CA GLY A 8 10.59 47.21 26.33
C GLY A 8 10.03 45.96 27.03
N ILE A 9 10.91 45.13 27.60
CA ILE A 9 10.60 44.26 28.75
C ILE A 9 11.47 44.72 29.91
N LEU A 10 10.87 44.87 31.10
CA LEU A 10 11.58 45.10 32.35
C LEU A 10 11.59 43.82 33.18
N ALA A 11 12.80 43.43 33.58
CA ALA A 11 13.15 42.21 34.28
C ALA A 11 13.25 42.41 35.80
N ALA A 12 13.17 41.31 36.56
CA ALA A 12 13.68 41.20 37.93
C ALA A 12 14.69 40.03 38.01
N ARG A 13 15.87 40.30 38.61
CA ARG A 13 17.04 39.43 38.88
C ARG A 13 16.86 38.64 40.19
N GLY A 14 17.52 37.53 40.54
CA GLY A 14 18.69 36.78 40.04
C GLY A 14 18.73 35.39 40.75
N PRO A 15 19.88 34.74 41.10
CA PRO A 15 21.27 34.89 40.67
C PRO A 15 21.79 33.66 39.88
N THR A 16 23.00 33.83 39.34
CA THR A 16 23.69 33.08 38.29
C THR A 16 23.97 31.59 38.58
N ILE A 17 23.60 30.71 37.64
CA ILE A 17 24.20 29.38 37.45
C ILE A 17 24.86 29.35 36.07
N ALA A 18 26.06 28.79 36.02
CA ALA A 18 27.01 28.66 34.91
C ALA A 18 26.44 28.88 33.49
N CYS A 19 27.06 29.82 32.77
CA CYS A 19 26.90 30.02 31.33
C CYS A 19 27.30 28.76 30.56
N TYR A 20 26.37 27.84 30.36
CA TYR A 20 26.43 26.92 29.23
C TYR A 20 26.15 27.74 27.97
N ASN A 21 27.10 27.69 27.03
CA ASN A 21 27.08 28.38 25.74
C ASN A 21 25.67 28.29 25.10
N GLN A 22 24.93 29.41 25.05
CA GLN A 22 23.53 29.46 24.60
C GLN A 22 23.32 28.84 23.22
N SER A 23 24.35 28.84 22.38
CA SER A 23 24.37 28.19 21.07
C SER A 23 24.23 26.67 21.16
N ASN A 24 24.88 26.02 22.13
CA ASN A 24 24.75 24.58 22.36
C ASN A 24 23.38 24.22 22.93
N LEU A 25 22.84 25.04 23.83
CA LEU A 25 21.47 24.86 24.34
C LEU A 25 20.42 25.03 23.24
N ARG A 26 20.64 25.96 22.30
CA ARG A 26 19.77 26.13 21.12
C ARG A 26 19.85 24.92 20.20
N ARG A 27 21.04 24.36 19.96
CA ARG A 27 21.20 23.14 19.13
C ARG A 27 20.61 21.90 19.81
N LEU A 28 20.79 21.74 21.12
CA LEU A 28 20.13 20.69 21.93
C LEU A 28 18.61 20.85 21.91
N ARG A 29 18.10 22.08 22.04
CA ARG A 29 16.67 22.38 21.86
C ARG A 29 16.20 21.98 20.48
N ASN A 30 16.97 22.31 19.43
CA ASN A 30 16.66 21.94 18.06
C ASN A 30 16.65 20.42 17.85
N VAL A 31 17.50 19.65 18.54
CA VAL A 31 17.39 18.18 18.57
C VAL A 31 16.11 17.75 19.27
N ALA A 32 15.81 18.31 20.44
CA ALA A 32 14.63 17.98 21.25
C ALA A 32 13.30 18.38 20.59
N THR A 33 13.33 19.39 19.70
CA THR A 33 12.20 19.82 18.89
C THR A 33 12.22 19.23 17.48
N GLY A 34 13.12 18.28 17.19
CA GLY A 34 13.19 17.56 15.91
C GLY A 34 13.60 18.41 14.70
N VAL A 35 14.18 19.58 14.94
CA VAL A 35 14.66 20.55 13.94
C VAL A 35 15.97 20.10 13.29
N ILE A 36 16.78 19.34 14.02
CA ILE A 36 17.99 18.66 13.52
C ILE A 36 18.08 17.25 14.14
N GLY A 37 18.62 16.29 13.40
CA GLY A 37 18.91 14.95 13.92
C GLY A 37 20.07 14.92 14.92
N TYR A 38 20.17 13.87 15.73
CA TYR A 38 21.25 13.71 16.72
C TYR A 38 22.64 13.58 16.08
N GLN A 39 22.73 12.99 14.88
CA GLN A 39 23.99 12.95 14.12
C GLN A 39 24.38 14.31 13.55
N GLU A 40 23.41 15.14 13.14
CA GLU A 40 23.65 16.52 12.68
C GLU A 40 24.09 17.43 13.83
N TYR A 41 23.57 17.19 15.04
CA TYR A 41 24.06 17.80 16.26
C TYR A 41 25.54 17.45 16.53
N LYS A 42 25.92 16.17 16.41
CA LYS A 42 27.31 15.72 16.62
C LYS A 42 28.28 16.21 15.54
N ASN A 43 27.86 16.24 14.27
CA ASN A 43 28.76 16.47 13.14
C ASN A 43 28.84 17.94 12.70
N GLY A 44 28.07 18.84 13.30
CA GLY A 44 28.19 20.29 13.05
C GLY A 44 27.65 20.78 11.71
N HIS A 45 27.16 19.90 10.84
CA HIS A 45 26.55 20.27 9.57
C HIS A 45 25.17 20.90 9.79
N THR A 46 25.05 22.18 9.47
CA THR A 46 23.77 22.88 9.35
C THR A 46 23.15 22.54 8.00
N VAL A 47 22.00 21.88 8.03
CA VAL A 47 21.10 21.86 6.87
C VAL A 47 20.75 23.31 6.52
N ASP A 48 20.63 23.58 5.22
CA ASP A 48 20.28 24.88 4.66
C ASP A 48 19.12 25.53 5.45
N ALA A 49 19.36 26.74 5.97
CA ALA A 49 18.43 27.44 6.88
C ALA A 49 17.05 27.67 6.25
N ASP A 50 16.95 27.60 4.93
CA ASP A 50 15.71 27.72 4.17
C ASP A 50 14.77 26.52 4.29
N ARG A 51 15.27 25.33 4.66
CA ARG A 51 14.42 24.15 4.95
C ARG A 51 13.92 24.10 6.39
N ILE A 52 14.61 24.78 7.32
CA ILE A 52 14.32 24.77 8.77
C ILE A 52 13.30 25.86 9.16
N ARG A 53 13.38 27.04 8.54
CA ARG A 53 12.51 28.20 8.84
C ARG A 53 11.00 27.93 8.82
N PRO A 54 10.44 27.10 7.91
CA PRO A 54 9.01 26.82 7.90
C PRO A 54 8.53 26.04 9.14
N TYR A 55 9.39 25.18 9.68
CA TYR A 55 9.02 24.21 10.72
C TYR A 55 9.00 24.83 12.12
N ASP A 56 10.00 25.67 12.43
CA ASP A 56 10.05 26.44 13.68
C ASP A 56 8.88 27.41 13.80
N PHE A 57 8.57 28.10 12.71
CA PHE A 57 7.43 29.01 12.64
C PHE A 57 6.11 28.26 12.82
N TRP A 58 5.92 27.15 12.10
CA TRP A 58 4.72 26.34 12.23
C TRP A 58 4.55 25.81 13.66
N LYS A 59 5.60 25.24 14.27
CA LYS A 59 5.53 24.74 15.66
C LYS A 59 5.24 25.82 16.69
N SER A 60 5.66 27.07 16.44
CA SER A 60 5.36 28.18 17.34
C SER A 60 3.88 28.60 17.33
N LEU A 61 3.13 28.23 16.29
CA LEU A 61 1.72 28.57 16.11
C LEU A 61 0.78 27.37 16.28
N ALA A 62 1.28 26.15 16.05
CA ALA A 62 0.50 24.94 16.10
C ALA A 62 -0.05 24.70 17.51
N LYS A 63 -1.36 24.41 17.58
CA LYS A 63 -2.06 24.05 18.82
C LYS A 63 -2.29 22.55 18.97
N GLY A 64 -1.86 21.77 18.00
CA GLY A 64 -2.05 20.33 17.93
C GLY A 64 -1.44 19.77 16.65
N ILE A 65 -1.32 18.45 16.60
CA ILE A 65 -0.75 17.70 15.48
C ILE A 65 -1.74 16.61 15.10
N ALA A 66 -1.97 16.46 13.80
CA ALA A 66 -2.69 15.32 13.25
C ALA A 66 -1.77 14.60 12.26
N VAL A 67 -1.61 13.30 12.43
CA VAL A 67 -0.81 12.45 11.55
C VAL A 67 -1.73 11.42 10.93
N ASP A 68 -1.88 11.49 9.62
CA ASP A 68 -2.58 10.47 8.84
C ASP A 68 -1.61 9.35 8.43
N GLU A 69 -2.15 8.16 8.14
CA GLU A 69 -1.38 6.95 7.83
C GLU A 69 -0.30 6.63 8.90
N ALA A 70 -0.58 6.95 10.16
CA ALA A 70 0.35 6.84 11.29
C ALA A 70 0.80 5.40 11.60
N ASN A 71 0.17 4.38 10.97
CA ASN A 71 0.67 3.02 11.02
C ASN A 71 1.90 2.78 10.15
N ASN A 72 2.10 3.57 9.09
CA ASN A 72 3.31 3.50 8.25
C ASN A 72 4.41 4.46 8.75
N VAL A 73 4.18 5.14 9.89
CA VAL A 73 5.12 6.11 10.47
C VAL A 73 5.88 5.48 11.63
N GLY A 74 7.21 5.50 11.55
CA GLY A 74 8.07 5.07 12.64
C GLY A 74 8.00 6.05 13.82
N ARG A 75 8.22 5.55 15.04
CA ARG A 75 8.31 6.42 16.23
C ARG A 75 9.33 7.56 16.09
N PRO A 76 10.55 7.34 15.55
CA PRO A 76 11.51 8.43 15.35
C PRO A 76 10.97 9.56 14.46
N ASP A 77 10.25 9.20 13.38
CA ASP A 77 9.65 10.17 12.47
C ASP A 77 8.54 10.97 13.16
N LEU A 78 7.65 10.30 13.91
CA LEU A 78 6.66 11.02 14.72
C LEU A 78 7.34 11.96 15.72
N TYR A 79 8.40 11.52 16.41
CA TYR A 79 9.08 12.34 17.42
C TYR A 79 9.82 13.54 16.82
N SER A 80 10.22 13.49 15.54
CA SER A 80 10.72 14.67 14.85
C SER A 80 9.66 15.79 14.76
N VAL A 81 8.38 15.41 14.68
CA VAL A 81 7.24 16.32 14.60
C VAL A 81 6.68 16.66 15.97
N TRP A 82 6.29 15.66 16.75
CA TRP A 82 5.61 15.82 18.02
C TRP A 82 6.58 16.13 19.17
N GLY A 83 7.71 15.43 19.22
CA GLY A 83 8.82 15.67 20.15
C GLY A 83 8.39 15.94 21.60
N ASN A 84 9.11 16.82 22.28
CA ASN A 84 8.81 17.24 23.66
C ASN A 84 7.83 18.42 23.73
N THR A 85 7.04 18.67 22.68
CA THR A 85 6.12 19.82 22.66
C THR A 85 4.86 19.59 23.48
N LEU A 86 4.52 18.32 23.77
CA LEU A 86 3.30 17.89 24.46
C LEU A 86 2.02 18.48 23.85
N LEU A 87 2.05 18.88 22.58
CA LEU A 87 0.86 19.35 21.87
C LEU A 87 -0.17 18.21 21.78
N PRO A 88 -1.48 18.52 21.83
CA PRO A 88 -2.52 17.56 21.48
C PRO A 88 -2.19 16.84 20.16
N CYS A 89 -2.25 15.51 20.17
CA CYS A 89 -1.84 14.69 19.03
C CYS A 89 -2.96 13.73 18.65
N LEU A 90 -3.34 13.73 17.38
CA LEU A 90 -4.26 12.80 16.77
C LEU A 90 -3.49 11.92 15.78
N LEU A 91 -3.55 10.60 15.99
CA LEU A 91 -2.95 9.63 15.09
C LEU A 91 -4.09 8.87 14.39
N CYS A 92 -4.13 8.97 13.06
CA CYS A 92 -5.08 8.27 12.20
C CYS A 92 -4.32 7.19 11.42
N GLY A 93 -4.88 5.99 11.35
CA GLY A 93 -4.32 4.89 10.59
C GLY A 93 -4.98 3.56 10.93
N ASP A 94 -4.52 2.51 10.27
CA ASP A 94 -5.03 1.16 10.40
C ASP A 94 -3.86 0.21 10.67
N ASP A 95 -3.86 -0.43 11.84
CA ASP A 95 -2.79 -1.36 12.26
C ASP A 95 -2.83 -2.71 11.53
N LYS A 96 -3.78 -2.89 10.61
CA LYS A 96 -3.83 -4.01 9.67
C LYS A 96 -3.29 -3.67 8.29
N GLN A 97 -2.92 -2.41 8.03
CA GLN A 97 -2.29 -1.95 6.79
C GLN A 97 -0.77 -1.80 6.97
N LEU A 98 -0.08 -1.18 6.00
CA LEU A 98 1.38 -1.13 5.92
C LEU A 98 2.04 -0.65 7.21
N GLU A 99 3.05 -1.41 7.63
CA GLU A 99 3.98 -1.09 8.73
C GLU A 99 5.11 -0.17 8.23
N PRO A 100 5.82 0.51 9.14
CA PRO A 100 6.99 1.30 8.78
C PRO A 100 8.05 0.44 8.08
N ARG A 101 8.59 0.97 6.99
CA ARG A 101 9.60 0.27 6.19
C ARG A 101 10.95 0.23 6.92
N VAL A 102 11.41 -0.99 7.24
CA VAL A 102 12.75 -1.23 7.80
C VAL A 102 13.63 -1.88 6.73
N VAL A 103 14.46 -1.08 6.04
CA VAL A 103 15.29 -1.56 4.91
C VAL A 103 16.27 -2.65 5.33
N SER A 104 16.78 -2.58 6.56
CA SER A 104 17.72 -3.56 7.12
C SER A 104 17.06 -4.85 7.63
N PHE A 105 15.73 -4.99 7.52
CA PHE A 105 15.00 -6.12 8.07
C PHE A 105 15.43 -7.45 7.43
N GLY A 106 15.78 -8.42 8.27
CA GLY A 106 16.26 -9.73 7.87
C GLY A 106 17.66 -9.75 7.26
N GLN A 107 18.33 -8.59 7.14
CA GLN A 107 19.69 -8.53 6.59
C GLN A 107 20.66 -9.17 7.57
N LYS A 108 21.49 -10.08 7.05
CA LYS A 108 22.57 -10.73 7.77
C LYS A 108 23.92 -10.26 7.24
N ASP A 109 24.89 -10.10 8.12
CA ASP A 109 26.29 -9.89 7.73
C ASP A 109 26.92 -11.18 7.20
N GLU A 110 28.18 -11.12 6.76
CA GLU A 110 28.93 -12.26 6.23
C GLU A 110 29.09 -13.40 7.25
N ASN A 111 28.95 -13.10 8.55
CA ASN A 111 29.03 -14.06 9.64
C ASN A 111 27.64 -14.60 10.07
N GLY A 112 26.56 -14.20 9.38
CA GLY A 112 25.19 -14.61 9.67
C GLY A 112 24.52 -13.86 10.84
N HIS A 113 25.13 -12.79 11.37
CA HIS A 113 24.51 -11.97 12.41
C HIS A 113 23.53 -10.95 11.81
N SER A 114 22.42 -10.65 12.52
CA SER A 114 21.51 -9.56 12.10
C SER A 114 22.27 -8.23 12.05
N VAL A 115 22.20 -7.55 10.90
CA VAL A 115 22.71 -6.19 10.72
C VAL A 115 21.96 -5.22 11.63
N ASN A 116 20.65 -5.41 11.78
CA ASN A 116 19.81 -4.65 12.70
C ASN A 116 19.20 -5.57 13.77
N ARG A 117 19.71 -5.51 15.00
CA ARG A 117 19.20 -6.33 16.12
C ARG A 117 17.87 -5.83 16.69
N LEU A 118 17.41 -4.65 16.28
CA LEU A 118 16.16 -4.01 16.72
C LEU A 118 15.16 -3.90 15.55
N GLU A 119 15.30 -4.74 14.52
CA GLU A 119 14.49 -4.69 13.31
C GLU A 119 12.99 -4.87 13.57
N ASP A 120 12.63 -5.74 14.51
CA ASP A 120 11.23 -5.92 14.95
C ASP A 120 10.68 -4.67 15.66
N ASP A 121 11.49 -4.02 16.51
CA ASP A 121 11.10 -2.78 17.19
C ASP A 121 10.98 -1.60 16.21
N GLY A 122 11.72 -1.64 15.10
CA GLY A 122 11.62 -0.70 13.99
C GLY A 122 10.30 -0.80 13.21
N LYS A 123 9.68 -1.99 13.18
CA LYS A 123 8.35 -2.21 12.58
C LYS A 123 7.20 -1.74 13.47
N LEU A 124 7.45 -1.47 14.75
CA LEU A 124 6.42 -0.92 15.64
C LEU A 124 6.14 0.55 15.28
N SER A 125 5.01 0.75 14.60
CA SER A 125 4.52 2.06 14.22
C SER A 125 4.21 2.94 15.44
N ALA A 126 4.21 4.26 15.21
CA ALA A 126 3.78 5.21 16.20
C ALA A 126 2.35 4.93 16.69
N LEU A 127 1.43 4.63 15.76
CA LEU A 127 0.05 4.29 16.08
C LEU A 127 -0.03 3.06 16.99
N LEU A 128 0.64 1.97 16.61
CA LEU A 128 0.59 0.71 17.35
C LEU A 128 1.22 0.84 18.73
N PHE A 129 2.31 1.60 18.85
CA PHE A 129 2.93 1.90 20.14
C PHE A 129 1.96 2.61 21.10
N PHE A 130 1.30 3.69 20.67
CA PHE A 130 0.37 4.42 21.55
C PHE A 130 -0.91 3.62 21.84
N LYS A 131 -1.41 2.86 20.87
CA LYS A 131 -2.50 1.88 21.07
C LYS A 131 -2.13 0.86 22.14
N GLY A 132 -0.90 0.32 22.11
CA GLY A 132 -0.38 -0.61 23.12
C GLY A 132 -0.23 0.04 24.51
N ASN A 133 0.09 1.33 24.57
CA ASN A 133 0.14 2.13 25.80
C ASN A 133 -1.24 2.59 26.30
N ARG A 134 -2.32 1.98 25.81
CA ARG A 134 -3.72 2.24 26.23
C ARG A 134 -4.19 3.68 26.02
N TRP A 135 -3.67 4.35 25.01
CA TRP A 135 -4.26 5.62 24.58
C TRP A 135 -5.71 5.41 24.11
N PRO A 136 -6.60 6.40 24.29
CA PRO A 136 -7.96 6.30 23.80
C PRO A 136 -8.00 6.07 22.28
N VAL A 137 -8.69 5.01 21.85
CA VAL A 137 -8.83 4.68 20.42
C VAL A 137 -10.28 4.83 20.00
N PHE A 138 -10.52 5.75 19.08
CA PHE A 138 -11.78 5.85 18.36
C PHE A 138 -11.74 4.94 17.13
N ARG A 139 -12.71 4.02 17.00
CA ARG A 139 -12.76 3.06 15.90
C ARG A 139 -13.90 3.38 14.94
N LEU A 140 -13.56 3.64 13.68
CA LEU A 140 -14.52 3.75 12.59
C LEU A 140 -14.94 2.34 12.13
N ARG A 141 -16.24 2.04 12.18
CA ARG A 141 -16.79 0.71 11.84
C ARG A 141 -17.69 0.71 10.60
N THR A 142 -17.83 1.84 9.92
CA THR A 142 -18.65 1.94 8.70
C THR A 142 -17.72 2.29 7.55
N GLN A 143 -17.63 1.40 6.57
CA GLN A 143 -16.84 1.66 5.37
C GLN A 143 -17.77 2.29 4.31
N LEU A 144 -17.28 3.35 3.66
CA LEU A 144 -18.06 4.19 2.72
C LEU A 144 -17.46 4.17 1.30
N ARG A 145 -16.45 3.32 1.07
CA ARG A 145 -15.64 3.30 -0.15
C ARG A 145 -16.13 2.25 -1.12
N MET A 146 -16.01 1.00 -0.72
CA MET A 146 -16.18 -0.16 -1.59
C MET A 146 -17.66 -0.50 -1.72
N ALA A 147 -18.08 -0.87 -2.92
CA ALA A 147 -19.42 -1.38 -3.15
C ALA A 147 -19.68 -2.61 -2.27
N THR A 148 -20.94 -2.86 -1.93
CA THR A 148 -21.33 -3.97 -1.07
C THR A 148 -20.81 -5.30 -1.64
N GLY A 149 -20.09 -6.06 -0.80
CA GLY A 149 -19.43 -7.32 -1.16
C GLY A 149 -17.92 -7.23 -1.42
N LEU A 150 -17.41 -6.06 -1.82
CA LEU A 150 -16.03 -5.88 -2.29
C LEU A 150 -14.97 -5.69 -1.17
N PHE A 151 -15.39 -5.55 0.08
CA PHE A 151 -14.47 -5.62 1.23
C PHE A 151 -14.48 -6.99 1.90
N ASP A 152 -15.42 -7.87 1.54
CA ASP A 152 -15.63 -9.16 2.19
C ASP A 152 -14.38 -10.04 2.03
N LEU A 153 -13.73 -10.03 0.86
CA LEU A 153 -12.48 -10.77 0.64
C LEU A 153 -11.36 -10.29 1.56
N CYS A 154 -11.15 -8.97 1.66
CA CYS A 154 -10.12 -8.41 2.54
C CYS A 154 -10.39 -8.79 4.01
N TYR A 155 -11.65 -8.68 4.43
CA TYR A 155 -12.10 -9.06 5.78
C TYR A 155 -11.91 -10.54 6.10
N GLU A 156 -12.19 -11.43 5.15
CA GLU A 156 -11.98 -12.88 5.33
C GLU A 156 -10.50 -13.28 5.32
N VAL A 157 -9.65 -12.54 4.60
CA VAL A 157 -8.21 -12.82 4.50
C VAL A 157 -7.45 -12.28 5.71
N VAL A 158 -7.75 -11.05 6.13
CA VAL A 158 -7.05 -10.35 7.21
C VAL A 158 -7.70 -10.70 8.54
N LYS A 159 -7.03 -11.56 9.32
CA LYS A 159 -7.53 -12.00 10.62
C LYS A 159 -7.61 -10.84 11.64
N ASP A 160 -8.56 -10.98 12.56
CA ASP A 160 -8.82 -10.08 13.67
C ASP A 160 -9.12 -8.63 13.26
N MET A 161 -9.71 -8.43 12.07
CA MET A 161 -10.32 -7.14 11.73
C MET A 161 -11.55 -6.89 12.62
N PRO A 162 -11.75 -5.67 13.15
CA PRO A 162 -12.96 -5.34 13.88
C PRO A 162 -14.20 -5.47 13.01
N ASP A 163 -15.34 -5.81 13.63
CA ASP A 163 -16.63 -5.82 12.92
C ASP A 163 -16.87 -4.48 12.23
N PHE A 164 -17.33 -4.57 10.98
CA PHE A 164 -17.68 -3.42 10.16
C PHE A 164 -19.06 -3.58 9.53
N ARG A 165 -19.57 -2.50 8.98
CA ARG A 165 -20.75 -2.49 8.11
C ARG A 165 -20.52 -1.65 6.87
N TYR A 166 -21.20 -1.99 5.81
CA TYR A 166 -21.32 -1.15 4.62
C TYR A 166 -22.20 0.06 4.94
N GLY A 167 -21.76 1.25 4.51
CA GLY A 167 -22.58 2.44 4.60
C GLY A 167 -23.50 2.63 3.38
N PRO A 168 -24.31 3.70 3.37
CA PRO A 168 -25.29 3.94 2.31
C PRO A 168 -24.63 4.14 0.93
N ASP A 169 -23.44 4.74 0.91
CA ASP A 169 -22.65 5.01 -0.30
C ASP A 169 -22.11 3.76 -0.99
N CYS A 170 -22.28 2.58 -0.38
CA CYS A 170 -21.80 1.31 -0.87
C CYS A 170 -22.89 0.50 -1.60
N ASP A 171 -24.11 1.00 -1.67
CA ASP A 171 -25.19 0.35 -2.40
C ASP A 171 -24.83 0.23 -3.88
N ILE A 172 -24.77 -1.02 -4.36
CA ILE A 172 -24.32 -1.32 -5.72
C ILE A 172 -25.24 -0.76 -6.82
N SER A 173 -26.45 -0.31 -6.48
CA SER A 173 -27.40 0.31 -7.41
C SER A 173 -27.02 1.74 -7.77
N LEU A 174 -26.25 2.43 -6.92
CA LEU A 174 -25.83 3.81 -7.12
C LEU A 174 -25.01 3.99 -8.41
N ASP A 175 -25.10 5.17 -9.01
CA ASP A 175 -24.42 5.49 -10.27
C ASP A 175 -22.89 5.39 -10.18
N ARG A 176 -22.31 5.72 -9.01
CA ARG A 176 -20.87 5.56 -8.75
C ARG A 176 -20.36 4.13 -8.94
N HIS A 177 -21.24 3.13 -8.81
CA HIS A 177 -20.93 1.72 -8.99
C HIS A 177 -21.33 1.16 -10.37
N ALA A 178 -21.80 2.02 -11.29
CA ALA A 178 -22.19 1.61 -12.64
C ALA A 178 -21.02 0.98 -13.42
N CYS A 179 -19.79 1.46 -13.23
CA CYS A 179 -18.60 0.86 -13.82
C CYS A 179 -18.34 -0.56 -13.28
N GLY A 180 -18.61 -0.82 -12.00
CA GLY A 180 -18.53 -2.15 -11.39
C GLY A 180 -19.55 -3.13 -11.97
N ARG A 181 -20.80 -2.69 -12.15
CA ARG A 181 -21.83 -3.51 -12.82
C ARG A 181 -21.47 -3.85 -14.27
N LYS A 182 -20.90 -2.88 -15.00
CA LYS A 182 -20.38 -3.10 -16.37
C LYS A 182 -19.19 -4.08 -16.39
N LEU A 183 -18.29 -3.96 -15.41
CA LEU A 183 -17.17 -4.89 -15.24
C LEU A 183 -17.66 -6.30 -14.98
N GLU A 184 -18.62 -6.50 -14.08
CA GLU A 184 -19.18 -7.84 -13.80
C GLU A 184 -19.83 -8.43 -15.05
N ALA A 185 -20.63 -7.67 -15.80
CA ALA A 185 -21.22 -8.13 -17.06
C ALA A 185 -20.14 -8.52 -18.09
N PHE A 186 -19.04 -7.76 -18.15
CA PHE A 186 -17.89 -8.10 -19.00
C PHE A 186 -17.18 -9.39 -18.55
N LEU A 187 -16.96 -9.55 -17.24
CA LEU A 187 -16.36 -10.76 -16.65
C LEU A 187 -17.21 -12.00 -16.95
N GLN A 188 -18.52 -11.95 -16.74
CA GLN A 188 -19.45 -13.04 -17.04
C GLN A 188 -19.43 -13.43 -18.52
N LYS A 189 -19.33 -12.45 -19.42
CA LYS A 189 -19.22 -12.70 -20.87
C LYS A 189 -17.86 -13.30 -21.24
N ARG A 190 -16.78 -12.81 -20.64
CA ARG A 190 -15.41 -13.20 -20.99
C ARG A 190 -14.98 -14.53 -20.38
N PHE A 191 -15.46 -14.81 -19.17
CA PHE A 191 -15.17 -15.98 -18.36
C PHE A 191 -16.48 -16.58 -17.82
N PRO A 192 -17.24 -17.32 -18.67
CA PRO A 192 -18.53 -17.89 -18.29
C PRO A 192 -18.48 -18.89 -17.12
N GLU A 193 -17.28 -19.37 -16.77
CA GLU A 193 -17.03 -20.23 -15.61
C GLU A 193 -17.11 -19.50 -14.25
N LEU A 194 -17.00 -18.17 -14.25
CA LEU A 194 -17.12 -17.37 -13.02
C LEU A 194 -18.57 -17.35 -12.55
N ALA A 195 -18.82 -17.77 -11.31
CA ALA A 195 -20.15 -17.63 -10.73
C ALA A 195 -20.51 -16.14 -10.59
N PRO A 196 -21.74 -15.72 -10.94
CA PRO A 196 -22.18 -14.36 -10.69
C PRO A 196 -22.23 -14.08 -9.17
N PRO A 197 -21.95 -12.85 -8.73
CA PRO A 197 -22.18 -12.46 -7.34
C PRO A 197 -23.68 -12.51 -7.00
N HIS A 198 -24.01 -12.42 -5.71
CA HIS A 198 -25.38 -12.17 -5.29
C HIS A 198 -25.91 -10.85 -5.89
N ASN A 199 -27.21 -10.78 -6.16
CA ASN A 199 -27.83 -9.66 -6.89
C ASN A 199 -27.67 -8.28 -6.20
N ASP A 200 -27.34 -8.26 -4.91
CA ASP A 200 -27.12 -7.09 -4.07
C ASP A 200 -25.63 -6.80 -3.82
N LYS A 201 -24.72 -7.54 -4.46
CA LYS A 201 -23.27 -7.46 -4.25
C LYS A 201 -22.49 -7.36 -5.55
N LEU A 202 -21.29 -6.81 -5.45
CA LEU A 202 -20.20 -7.00 -6.41
C LEU A 202 -19.14 -7.92 -5.78
N ALA A 203 -18.37 -8.61 -6.63
CA ALA A 203 -17.34 -9.53 -6.18
C ALA A 203 -16.09 -9.42 -7.05
N GLU A 204 -14.94 -9.65 -6.42
CA GLU A 204 -13.64 -9.69 -7.06
C GLU A 204 -13.52 -10.90 -7.99
N ALA A 205 -12.56 -10.85 -8.92
CA ALA A 205 -12.20 -11.99 -9.76
C ALA A 205 -10.70 -12.20 -9.77
N PHE A 206 -10.27 -13.45 -9.70
CA PHE A 206 -8.86 -13.84 -9.86
C PHE A 206 -8.67 -14.54 -11.19
N ILE A 207 -7.77 -14.02 -12.02
CA ILE A 207 -7.41 -14.55 -13.32
C ILE A 207 -6.05 -15.25 -13.18
N ASN A 208 -6.10 -16.57 -13.01
CA ASN A 208 -4.92 -17.39 -12.83
C ASN A 208 -4.14 -17.51 -14.14
N CYS A 209 -2.92 -17.02 -14.15
CA CYS A 209 -2.05 -16.97 -15.30
C CYS A 209 -1.04 -18.12 -15.30
N THR A 210 -1.54 -19.35 -15.38
CA THR A 210 -0.77 -20.56 -15.17
C THR A 210 0.49 -20.63 -16.01
N GLY A 211 1.63 -20.94 -15.37
CA GLY A 211 2.92 -21.11 -16.06
C GLY A 211 3.58 -19.81 -16.48
N SER A 212 3.13 -18.68 -15.92
CA SER A 212 3.85 -17.41 -16.02
C SER A 212 5.20 -17.49 -15.31
N LYS A 213 6.12 -16.59 -15.66
CA LYS A 213 7.47 -16.57 -15.10
C LYS A 213 7.72 -15.23 -14.41
N PHE A 214 8.17 -15.32 -13.17
CA PHE A 214 8.72 -14.19 -12.43
C PHE A 214 10.20 -13.99 -12.80
N TYR A 215 10.55 -12.75 -13.10
CA TYR A 215 11.92 -12.32 -13.33
C TYR A 215 12.32 -11.36 -12.22
N PHE A 216 13.56 -11.43 -11.76
CA PHE A 216 14.07 -10.63 -10.66
C PHE A 216 15.41 -9.99 -11.03
N SER A 217 15.53 -8.69 -10.80
CA SER A 217 16.78 -7.95 -10.95
C SER A 217 17.50 -7.92 -9.60
N PRO A 218 18.67 -8.58 -9.46
CA PRO A 218 19.45 -8.49 -8.23
C PRO A 218 20.06 -7.10 -8.01
N VAL A 219 20.19 -6.30 -9.08
CA VAL A 219 20.75 -4.95 -9.02
C VAL A 219 19.76 -3.98 -8.39
N THR A 220 18.49 -4.03 -8.81
CA THR A 220 17.45 -3.12 -8.30
C THR A 220 16.65 -3.71 -7.16
N GLY A 221 16.76 -5.02 -6.90
CA GLY A 221 15.96 -5.73 -5.90
C GLY A 221 14.47 -5.83 -6.26
N SER A 222 14.11 -5.61 -7.53
CA SER A 222 12.73 -5.58 -8.00
C SER A 222 12.47 -6.67 -9.04
N GLY A 223 11.23 -7.15 -9.13
CA GLY A 223 10.83 -8.17 -10.08
C GLY A 223 9.68 -7.78 -10.99
N TRP A 224 9.43 -8.58 -12.02
CA TRP A 224 8.35 -8.37 -12.98
C TRP A 224 7.85 -9.68 -13.60
N ASN A 225 6.64 -9.66 -14.14
CA ASN A 225 6.05 -10.81 -14.83
C ASN A 225 5.41 -10.40 -16.15
N PRO A 226 6.13 -10.59 -17.27
CA PRO A 226 5.66 -10.20 -18.59
C PRO A 226 4.34 -10.84 -19.02
N ALA A 227 4.04 -12.06 -18.58
CA ALA A 227 2.84 -12.78 -19.00
C ALA A 227 1.60 -12.24 -18.28
N GLN A 228 1.67 -12.06 -16.96
CA GLN A 228 0.60 -11.45 -16.18
C GLN A 228 0.33 -10.01 -16.63
N SER A 229 1.38 -9.20 -16.79
CA SER A 229 1.26 -7.78 -17.19
C SER A 229 0.65 -7.60 -18.58
N ARG A 230 1.03 -8.42 -19.58
CA ARG A 230 0.39 -8.37 -20.91
C ARG A 230 -1.08 -8.81 -20.86
N ARG A 231 -1.41 -9.85 -20.09
CA ARG A 231 -2.80 -10.30 -19.93
C ARG A 231 -3.67 -9.23 -19.28
N ALA A 232 -3.16 -8.56 -18.26
CA ALA A 232 -3.82 -7.42 -17.64
C ALA A 232 -4.04 -6.28 -18.66
N LEU A 233 -3.02 -5.90 -19.42
CA LEU A 233 -3.15 -4.85 -20.45
C LEU A 233 -4.16 -5.22 -21.55
N HIS A 234 -4.13 -6.45 -22.05
CA HIS A 234 -5.14 -6.93 -23.03
C HIS A 234 -6.54 -6.94 -22.43
N PHE A 235 -6.68 -7.40 -21.18
CA PHE A 235 -7.96 -7.38 -20.46
C PHE A 235 -8.50 -5.95 -20.33
N VAL A 236 -7.66 -4.99 -19.91
CA VAL A 236 -8.07 -3.59 -19.74
C VAL A 236 -8.43 -2.94 -21.06
N ARG A 237 -7.65 -3.18 -22.13
CA ARG A 237 -8.00 -2.75 -23.49
C ARG A 237 -9.35 -3.30 -23.90
N ASP A 238 -9.58 -4.60 -23.73
CA ASP A 238 -10.83 -5.25 -24.13
C ASP A 238 -12.01 -4.75 -23.29
N LEU A 239 -11.82 -4.54 -21.99
CA LEU A 239 -12.80 -3.96 -21.09
C LEU A 239 -13.21 -2.57 -21.59
N VAL A 240 -12.25 -1.67 -21.81
CA VAL A 240 -12.51 -0.29 -22.25
C VAL A 240 -13.12 -0.24 -23.65
N THR A 241 -12.70 -1.11 -24.57
CA THR A 241 -13.19 -1.08 -25.96
C THR A 241 -14.55 -1.74 -26.15
N GLN A 242 -14.84 -2.78 -25.37
CA GLN A 242 -16.10 -3.52 -25.46
C GLN A 242 -17.17 -3.01 -24.49
N THR A 243 -16.79 -2.15 -23.55
CA THR A 243 -17.71 -1.52 -22.61
C THR A 243 -17.64 0.00 -22.72
N LYS A 244 -18.61 0.71 -22.14
CA LYS A 244 -18.56 2.18 -22.00
C LYS A 244 -17.94 2.57 -20.66
N ILE A 245 -16.84 1.93 -20.27
CA ILE A 245 -16.04 2.31 -19.10
C ILE A 245 -14.95 3.25 -19.58
N THR A 246 -14.80 4.39 -18.89
CA THR A 246 -13.77 5.36 -19.22
C THR A 246 -12.39 4.81 -18.81
N PRO A 247 -11.34 4.94 -19.63
CA PRO A 247 -10.00 4.50 -19.23
C PRO A 247 -9.56 5.12 -17.90
N ALA A 248 -9.89 6.39 -17.64
CA ALA A 248 -9.59 7.09 -16.39
C ALA A 248 -10.20 6.46 -15.12
N ASP A 249 -11.20 5.58 -15.26
CA ASP A 249 -11.79 4.83 -14.15
C ASP A 249 -11.00 3.57 -13.79
N VAL A 250 -10.02 3.17 -14.61
CA VAL A 250 -9.26 1.94 -14.44
C VAL A 250 -7.83 2.28 -14.04
N PHE A 251 -7.32 1.59 -13.02
CA PHE A 251 -5.96 1.76 -12.51
C PHE A 251 -5.27 0.40 -12.43
N ILE A 252 -3.98 0.36 -12.73
CA ILE A 252 -3.16 -0.85 -12.57
C ILE A 252 -2.21 -0.62 -11.40
N ILE A 253 -2.22 -1.54 -10.45
CA ILE A 253 -1.27 -1.55 -9.33
C ILE A 253 -0.51 -2.87 -9.29
N THR A 254 0.72 -2.84 -8.80
CA THR A 254 1.61 -4.01 -8.72
C THR A 254 2.58 -3.88 -7.55
N PRO A 255 3.05 -4.96 -6.91
CA PRO A 255 3.98 -4.86 -5.77
C PRO A 255 5.41 -4.36 -6.11
N TYR A 256 5.77 -4.30 -7.39
CA TYR A 256 7.15 -4.11 -7.82
C TYR A 256 7.30 -3.01 -8.88
N GLU A 257 8.26 -2.12 -8.66
CA GLU A 257 8.63 -1.02 -9.56
C GLU A 257 9.01 -1.51 -10.96
N ALA A 258 9.86 -2.55 -11.05
CA ALA A 258 10.24 -3.11 -12.35
C ALA A 258 9.04 -3.65 -13.16
N ASN A 259 7.95 -4.03 -12.49
CA ASN A 259 6.73 -4.41 -13.17
C ASN A 259 5.90 -3.19 -13.61
N VAL A 260 5.94 -2.08 -12.86
CA VAL A 260 5.41 -0.77 -13.29
C VAL A 260 6.10 -0.35 -14.59
N ASP A 261 7.44 -0.33 -14.61
CA ASP A 261 8.24 0.02 -15.79
C ASP A 261 7.87 -0.85 -17.00
N PHE A 262 7.73 -2.17 -16.78
CA PHE A 262 7.32 -3.08 -17.83
C PHE A 262 5.92 -2.76 -18.37
N ILE A 263 4.95 -2.52 -17.49
CA ILE A 263 3.57 -2.18 -17.87
C ILE A 263 3.54 -0.88 -18.66
N GLU A 264 4.19 0.17 -18.16
CA GLU A 264 4.22 1.49 -18.80
C GLU A 264 4.95 1.45 -20.14
N GLY A 265 6.09 0.76 -20.23
CA GLY A 265 6.80 0.56 -21.50
C GLY A 265 5.97 -0.21 -22.53
N LYS A 266 5.12 -1.16 -22.10
CA LYS A 266 4.18 -1.83 -23.02
C LYS A 266 3.02 -0.94 -23.42
N ARG A 267 2.47 -0.15 -22.49
CA ARG A 267 1.30 0.72 -22.71
C ARG A 267 1.53 1.77 -23.80
N GLN A 268 2.79 2.13 -24.09
CA GLN A 268 3.18 3.03 -25.18
C GLN A 268 2.95 2.44 -26.59
N LYS A 269 2.73 1.14 -26.73
CA LYS A 269 2.50 0.50 -28.03
C LYS A 269 1.12 0.85 -28.60
N LEU A 270 1.05 0.94 -29.93
CA LEU A 270 -0.19 1.25 -30.67
C LEU A 270 -1.37 0.33 -30.30
N GLU A 271 -1.10 -0.94 -29.99
CA GLU A 271 -2.10 -1.93 -29.58
C GLU A 271 -2.86 -1.55 -28.28
N TYR A 272 -2.32 -0.64 -27.46
CA TYR A 272 -2.92 -0.15 -26.22
C TYR A 272 -3.35 1.33 -26.30
N SER A 273 -3.43 1.91 -27.51
CA SER A 273 -3.85 3.29 -27.72
C SER A 273 -5.19 3.65 -27.06
N ALA A 274 -6.14 2.71 -27.05
CA ALA A 274 -7.46 2.87 -26.39
C ALA A 274 -7.37 3.15 -24.88
N ILE A 275 -6.24 2.81 -24.24
CA ILE A 275 -6.02 2.93 -22.80
C ILE A 275 -4.85 3.88 -22.46
N SER A 276 -4.41 4.67 -23.44
CA SER A 276 -3.33 5.65 -23.29
C SER A 276 -3.65 6.77 -22.29
N SER A 277 -4.94 7.10 -22.12
CA SER A 277 -5.41 8.14 -21.18
C SER A 277 -5.55 7.67 -19.73
N MET A 278 -5.27 6.39 -19.43
CA MET A 278 -5.18 5.92 -18.05
C MET A 278 -4.08 6.65 -17.28
N ALA A 279 -4.27 6.77 -15.97
CA ALA A 279 -3.17 7.11 -15.08
C ALA A 279 -2.03 6.07 -15.21
N PRO A 280 -0.76 6.46 -15.00
CA PRO A 280 0.34 5.51 -14.95
C PRO A 280 0.07 4.40 -13.93
N ALA A 281 0.55 3.19 -14.23
CA ALA A 281 0.63 2.13 -13.24
C ALA A 281 1.45 2.60 -12.03
N ALA A 282 1.15 2.06 -10.85
CA ALA A 282 1.81 2.44 -9.61
C ALA A 282 2.16 1.22 -8.76
N THR A 283 3.13 1.38 -7.86
CA THR A 283 3.32 0.40 -6.79
C THR A 283 2.17 0.46 -5.78
N VAL A 284 2.00 -0.59 -4.98
CA VAL A 284 0.98 -0.57 -3.91
C VAL A 284 1.33 0.49 -2.87
N ASP A 285 2.63 0.69 -2.59
CA ASP A 285 3.13 1.73 -1.69
C ASP A 285 2.78 3.13 -2.20
N ASP A 286 3.03 3.43 -3.48
CA ASP A 286 2.71 4.72 -4.09
C ASP A 286 1.19 4.97 -4.25
N PHE A 287 0.40 3.90 -4.18
CA PHE A 287 -1.06 3.96 -4.22
C PHE A 287 -1.69 3.97 -2.81
N GLN A 288 -0.89 3.97 -1.74
CA GLN A 288 -1.41 4.11 -0.38
C GLN A 288 -2.18 5.42 -0.21
N GLY A 289 -3.29 5.39 0.55
CA GLY A 289 -4.21 6.52 0.71
C GLY A 289 -5.05 6.86 -0.54
N ARG A 290 -4.67 6.36 -1.73
CA ARG A 290 -5.39 6.57 -2.99
C ARG A 290 -6.43 5.47 -3.24
N GLN A 291 -7.39 5.78 -4.10
CA GLN A 291 -8.52 4.92 -4.42
C GLN A 291 -8.81 4.99 -5.92
N GLY A 292 -9.27 3.89 -6.50
CA GLY A 292 -9.65 3.82 -7.91
C GLY A 292 -11.00 3.15 -8.12
N ASN A 293 -11.73 3.55 -9.16
CA ASN A 293 -13.04 2.97 -9.47
C ASN A 293 -12.92 1.46 -9.76
N ILE A 294 -12.03 1.10 -10.69
CA ILE A 294 -11.66 -0.28 -10.98
C ILE A 294 -10.16 -0.42 -10.79
N ILE A 295 -9.75 -1.38 -9.95
CA ILE A 295 -8.34 -1.73 -9.76
C ILE A 295 -8.05 -3.05 -10.48
N ILE A 296 -6.97 -3.04 -11.23
CA ILE A 296 -6.35 -4.22 -11.83
C ILE A 296 -5.06 -4.47 -11.09
N LEU A 297 -5.07 -5.53 -10.28
CA LEU A 297 -3.92 -5.89 -9.46
C LEU A 297 -3.10 -6.94 -10.21
N VAL A 298 -1.84 -6.64 -10.51
CA VAL A 298 -0.90 -7.61 -11.08
C VAL A 298 0.07 -8.03 -9.98
N THR A 299 -0.02 -9.27 -9.48
CA THR A 299 0.82 -9.70 -8.35
C THR A 299 2.29 -9.81 -8.74
N ALA A 300 2.57 -10.00 -10.02
CA ALA A 300 3.89 -10.28 -10.61
C ALA A 300 4.56 -11.57 -10.11
N THR A 301 4.15 -12.11 -8.97
CA THR A 301 4.71 -13.32 -8.40
C THR A 301 4.06 -14.59 -8.93
N THR A 302 4.80 -15.68 -8.73
CA THR A 302 4.40 -17.08 -8.89
C THR A 302 4.60 -17.81 -7.56
N GLU A 303 4.07 -19.03 -7.42
CA GLU A 303 4.31 -19.89 -6.24
C GLU A 303 5.81 -20.14 -5.95
N THR A 304 6.64 -20.19 -6.99
CA THR A 304 8.09 -20.42 -6.89
C THR A 304 8.92 -19.14 -6.77
N SER A 305 8.27 -17.98 -6.75
CA SER A 305 8.98 -16.71 -6.61
C SER A 305 9.64 -16.62 -5.23
N LYS A 306 10.83 -16.02 -5.16
CA LYS A 306 11.46 -15.76 -3.85
C LYS A 306 10.50 -14.93 -2.99
N PRO A 307 10.45 -15.16 -1.66
CA PRO A 307 9.66 -14.34 -0.76
C PRO A 307 10.00 -12.85 -0.98
N GLY A 308 8.98 -12.05 -1.26
CA GLY A 308 9.04 -10.60 -1.39
C GLY A 308 7.94 -9.94 -0.56
N TYR A 309 7.31 -8.87 -1.05
CA TYR A 309 6.21 -8.18 -0.36
C TYR A 309 4.88 -8.96 -0.35
N VAL A 310 4.66 -9.84 -1.31
CA VAL A 310 3.38 -10.54 -1.52
C VAL A 310 2.91 -11.49 -0.39
N PRO A 311 3.77 -12.21 0.36
CA PRO A 311 3.32 -12.97 1.53
C PRO A 311 3.01 -12.10 2.76
N ASP A 312 3.28 -10.79 2.74
CA ASP A 312 2.96 -9.88 3.85
C ASP A 312 1.45 -9.57 3.86
N ILE A 313 0.80 -9.92 4.97
CA ILE A 313 -0.64 -9.72 5.16
C ILE A 313 -1.02 -8.22 5.13
N HIS A 314 -0.15 -7.33 5.61
CA HIS A 314 -0.39 -5.89 5.62
C HIS A 314 -0.39 -5.33 4.21
N TYR A 315 0.53 -5.84 3.37
CA TYR A 315 0.62 -5.48 1.96
C TYR A 315 -0.60 -6.00 1.17
N LEU A 316 -1.02 -7.23 1.46
CA LEU A 316 -2.22 -7.81 0.86
C LEU A 316 -3.49 -7.05 1.27
N CYS A 317 -3.60 -6.63 2.54
CA CYS A 317 -4.70 -5.80 3.03
C CYS A 317 -4.85 -4.51 2.20
N VAL A 318 -3.73 -3.82 1.91
CA VAL A 318 -3.75 -2.64 1.06
C VAL A 318 -4.17 -3.00 -0.36
N MET A 319 -3.55 -4.01 -0.98
CA MET A 319 -3.90 -4.50 -2.33
C MET A 319 -5.40 -4.79 -2.50
N LEU A 320 -6.02 -5.39 -1.48
CA LEU A 320 -7.44 -5.77 -1.50
C LEU A 320 -8.40 -4.63 -1.15
N SER A 321 -7.93 -3.44 -0.78
CA SER A 321 -8.77 -2.35 -0.27
C SER A 321 -8.66 -1.02 -1.04
N ARG A 322 -8.01 -1.00 -2.21
CA ARG A 322 -7.83 0.22 -3.03
C ARG A 322 -8.97 0.54 -4.00
N HIS A 323 -9.89 -0.39 -4.21
CA HIS A 323 -10.93 -0.26 -5.22
C HIS A 323 -12.23 0.31 -4.65
N ILE A 324 -13.07 0.90 -5.51
CA ILE A 324 -14.41 1.40 -5.16
C ILE A 324 -15.49 0.48 -5.72
N SER A 325 -15.36 0.10 -7.00
CA SER A 325 -16.42 -0.58 -7.74
C SER A 325 -15.98 -1.90 -8.38
N GLY A 326 -14.70 -2.22 -8.43
CA GLY A 326 -14.25 -3.52 -8.94
C GLY A 326 -12.77 -3.80 -8.73
N LEU A 327 -12.45 -5.07 -8.48
CA LEU A 327 -11.09 -5.59 -8.37
C LEU A 327 -10.93 -6.84 -9.25
N VAL A 328 -9.93 -6.82 -10.12
CA VAL A 328 -9.50 -7.99 -10.89
C VAL A 328 -8.03 -8.24 -10.61
N ILE A 329 -7.72 -9.47 -10.18
CA ILE A 329 -6.39 -9.86 -9.74
C ILE A 329 -5.78 -10.80 -10.78
N PHE A 330 -4.61 -10.46 -11.30
CA PHE A 330 -3.79 -11.30 -12.17
C PHE A 330 -2.61 -11.83 -11.37
N GLY A 331 -2.51 -13.16 -11.28
CA GLY A 331 -1.42 -13.83 -10.57
C GLY A 331 -1.25 -15.26 -11.08
N ASP A 332 -0.28 -16.00 -10.55
CA ASP A 332 -0.03 -17.40 -10.92
C ASP A 332 0.25 -18.21 -9.67
N HIS A 333 -0.81 -18.82 -9.15
CA HIS A 333 -0.75 -19.57 -7.91
C HIS A 333 -1.39 -20.94 -8.12
N SER A 334 -0.86 -21.94 -7.40
CA SER A 334 -1.47 -23.26 -7.34
C SER A 334 -2.93 -23.11 -6.92
N ILE A 335 -3.81 -23.69 -7.74
CA ILE A 335 -5.21 -23.80 -7.41
C ILE A 335 -5.36 -25.08 -6.58
N PRO A 336 -5.75 -25.01 -5.30
CA PRO A 336 -5.97 -26.20 -4.48
C PRO A 336 -7.02 -27.09 -5.15
N GLN A 337 -6.81 -28.42 -5.18
CA GLN A 337 -7.80 -29.33 -5.75
C GLN A 337 -9.04 -29.38 -4.85
N ALA A 338 -10.19 -29.77 -5.40
CA ALA A 338 -11.47 -29.82 -4.66
C ALA A 338 -11.43 -30.77 -3.43
N SER A 339 -10.53 -31.76 -3.43
CA SER A 339 -10.22 -32.61 -2.27
C SER A 339 -9.53 -31.85 -1.14
N ASP A 340 -8.73 -30.84 -1.48
CA ASP A 340 -7.95 -30.05 -0.53
C ASP A 340 -8.85 -29.05 0.20
N VAL A 341 -9.91 -28.55 -0.43
CA VAL A 341 -10.86 -27.59 0.18
C VAL A 341 -11.57 -28.16 1.41
N ARG A 342 -11.83 -29.47 1.47
CA ARG A 342 -12.41 -30.13 2.66
C ARG A 342 -11.37 -30.38 3.77
N ASN A 343 -10.08 -30.43 3.42
CA ASN A 343 -8.98 -30.62 4.35
C ASN A 343 -8.35 -29.30 4.82
N ILE A 344 -8.56 -28.18 4.11
CA ILE A 344 -8.11 -26.84 4.53
C ILE A 344 -8.75 -26.39 5.85
N GLN A 345 -9.94 -26.91 6.20
CA GLN A 345 -10.54 -26.70 7.52
C GLN A 345 -9.83 -27.45 8.66
N LYS A 346 -8.90 -28.38 8.37
CA LYS A 346 -8.21 -29.20 9.38
C LYS A 346 -6.80 -28.74 9.74
N ASP A 347 -6.19 -27.85 8.95
CA ASP A 347 -4.85 -27.31 9.22
C ASP A 347 -4.87 -25.77 9.24
N GLU A 348 -5.48 -25.21 10.30
CA GLU A 348 -5.48 -23.77 10.59
C GLU A 348 -4.05 -23.19 10.70
N ALA A 349 -3.05 -24.02 11.03
CA ALA A 349 -1.66 -23.61 11.22
C ALA A 349 -0.85 -23.42 9.91
N GLU A 350 -1.27 -24.02 8.79
CA GLU A 350 -0.56 -23.92 7.50
C GLU A 350 -1.17 -22.83 6.61
N THR A 351 -2.49 -22.61 6.71
CA THR A 351 -3.18 -21.49 6.06
C THR A 351 -2.80 -20.12 6.65
N ASP A 352 -2.35 -20.07 7.91
CA ASP A 352 -1.82 -18.86 8.54
C ASP A 352 -0.49 -18.36 7.95
N LYS A 353 0.26 -19.23 7.27
CA LYS A 353 1.61 -18.89 6.77
C LYS A 353 1.64 -18.28 5.37
N ASN A 354 0.51 -18.29 4.64
CA ASN A 354 0.47 -17.75 3.27
C ASN A 354 -0.88 -17.07 2.96
N PRO A 355 -1.00 -15.75 3.23
CA PRO A 355 -2.19 -14.96 2.97
C PRO A 355 -2.72 -15.05 1.53
N MET A 356 -1.82 -15.14 0.54
CA MET A 356 -2.21 -15.27 -0.86
C MET A 356 -2.90 -16.61 -1.15
N LYS A 357 -2.39 -17.71 -0.59
CA LYS A 357 -3.02 -19.03 -0.73
C LYS A 357 -4.41 -19.04 -0.10
N ASN A 358 -4.58 -18.38 1.05
CA ASN A 358 -5.88 -18.22 1.69
C ASN A 358 -6.85 -17.41 0.80
N MET A 359 -6.42 -16.25 0.29
CA MET A 359 -7.20 -15.41 -0.64
C MET A 359 -7.68 -16.21 -1.87
N VAL A 360 -6.77 -16.94 -2.53
CA VAL A 360 -7.12 -17.77 -3.70
C VAL A 360 -8.11 -18.87 -3.30
N SER A 361 -7.94 -19.49 -2.13
CA SER A 361 -8.85 -20.52 -1.61
C SER A 361 -10.26 -19.98 -1.33
N ILE A 362 -10.39 -18.75 -0.81
CA ILE A 362 -11.67 -18.06 -0.64
C ILE A 362 -12.33 -17.83 -2.00
N LEU A 363 -11.60 -17.28 -2.97
CA LEU A 363 -12.13 -17.01 -4.30
C LEU A 363 -12.51 -18.28 -5.05
N MET A 364 -11.76 -19.38 -4.88
CA MET A 364 -12.11 -20.70 -5.42
C MET A 364 -13.44 -21.22 -4.86
N ARG A 365 -13.64 -21.12 -3.53
CA ARG A 365 -14.92 -21.51 -2.90
C ARG A 365 -16.08 -20.68 -3.42
N LYS A 366 -15.85 -19.40 -3.69
CA LYS A 366 -16.83 -18.48 -4.32
C LYS A 366 -16.98 -18.68 -5.84
N LYS A 367 -16.21 -19.60 -6.47
CA LYS A 367 -16.13 -19.79 -7.92
C LYS A 367 -15.82 -18.49 -8.68
N ARG A 368 -14.89 -17.70 -8.13
CA ARG A 368 -14.43 -16.41 -8.66
C ARG A 368 -13.00 -16.49 -9.20
N VAL A 369 -12.61 -17.66 -9.70
CA VAL A 369 -11.31 -17.90 -10.33
C VAL A 369 -11.51 -18.38 -11.76
N ALA A 370 -10.89 -17.69 -12.71
CA ALA A 370 -10.78 -18.10 -14.11
C ALA A 370 -9.32 -18.43 -14.43
N THR A 371 -9.08 -19.37 -15.34
CA THR A 371 -7.72 -19.82 -15.67
C THR A 371 -7.37 -19.50 -17.12
N LEU A 372 -6.24 -18.83 -17.31
CA LEU A 372 -5.66 -18.58 -18.61
C LEU A 372 -4.44 -19.50 -18.80
N PRO A 373 -4.44 -20.39 -19.82
CA PRO A 373 -3.40 -21.41 -20.02
C PRO A 373 -2.05 -20.76 -20.28
N ALA A 374 -0.94 -21.50 -20.11
CA ALA A 374 0.40 -20.96 -20.34
C ALA A 374 0.54 -20.29 -21.72
N PRO A 375 1.30 -19.19 -21.83
CA PRO A 375 1.58 -18.58 -23.13
C PRO A 375 2.22 -19.64 -24.04
N THR A 376 1.59 -19.97 -25.16
CA THR A 376 2.23 -20.80 -26.18
C THR A 376 3.45 -20.05 -26.71
N LEU A 377 4.58 -20.73 -26.82
CA LEU A 377 5.88 -20.19 -27.28
C LEU A 377 5.88 -19.70 -28.75
N SER A 378 4.74 -19.66 -29.42
CA SER A 378 4.63 -19.26 -30.83
C SER A 378 4.20 -17.79 -30.94
N ASN A 379 5.07 -17.00 -31.59
CA ASN A 379 4.89 -15.64 -32.12
C ASN A 379 5.40 -14.51 -31.22
N ASN A 380 6.73 -14.31 -31.23
CA ASN A 380 7.40 -13.01 -31.41
C ASN A 380 8.92 -13.14 -31.20
N ILE A 381 9.57 -14.02 -31.97
CA ILE A 381 10.99 -13.91 -32.28
C ILE A 381 11.11 -13.88 -33.80
N THR A 382 10.84 -12.73 -34.39
CA THR A 382 11.42 -12.32 -35.67
C THR A 382 11.39 -10.80 -35.75
N SER A 383 12.56 -10.25 -36.10
CA SER A 383 12.87 -8.87 -36.53
C SER A 383 12.51 -7.73 -35.59
N ASP A 384 13.51 -7.24 -34.86
CA ASP A 384 14.10 -5.92 -35.18
C ASP A 384 15.45 -5.80 -34.47
N VAL A 385 16.48 -6.33 -35.15
CA VAL A 385 17.85 -5.88 -35.03
C VAL A 385 18.20 -5.30 -36.40
N SER A 386 18.14 -3.98 -36.51
CA SER A 386 18.73 -3.13 -37.54
C SER A 386 18.71 -1.71 -37.02
#